data_AF-A0A9X2FY49-F1
#
_entry.id   AF-A0A9X2FY49-F1
#
_cell.length_a   1.000
_cell.length_b   1.000
_cell.length_c   1.000
_cell.angle_alpha   90.00
_cell.angle_beta   90.00
_cell.angle_gamma   90.00
#
_symmetry.space_group_name_H-M   'P 1'
#
loop_
_entity.id
_entity.type
_entity.pdbx_description
1 polymer ?
#
loop_
_entity_poly.entity_id
_entity_poly.type
_entity_poly.pdbx_seq_one_letter_code
_entity_poly.pdbx_strand_id
1 'polypeptide(L)'
;KFGGSSVWIEGPPGLCSLRLAEDLLREGVVIEPGAPFFDQLSGPCPFFRLGYSSITSERIGEGVARIAAEVKRRREAADPPGEAR
;
A
#
# COMPACT_ATOMS: atom_id res chain seq x y z
N LYS A 1 17.91 3.99 -20.79
CA LYS A 1 17.02 4.80 -19.92
C LYS A 1 16.13 3.83 -19.18
N PHE A 2 16.18 3.80 -17.85
CA PHE A 2 15.19 3.06 -17.06
C PHE A 2 13.96 3.97 -16.93
N GLY A 3 12.84 3.55 -17.50
CA GLY A 3 11.56 4.23 -17.35
C GLY A 3 10.85 3.77 -16.07
N GLY A 4 9.86 4.55 -15.63
CA GLY A 4 9.07 4.28 -14.43
C GLY A 4 9.32 5.31 -13.33
N SER A 5 8.25 5.82 -12.75
CA SER A 5 8.25 6.66 -11.54
C SER A 5 7.61 5.95 -10.34
N SER A 6 7.07 4.74 -10.57
CA SER A 6 6.38 3.95 -9.58
C SER A 6 6.50 2.45 -9.84
N VAL A 7 6.34 1.67 -8.78
CA VAL A 7 6.18 0.21 -8.83
C VAL A 7 4.82 -0.20 -8.27
N TRP A 8 4.24 -1.26 -8.83
CA TRP A 8 3.05 -1.92 -8.30
C TRP A 8 3.45 -3.02 -7.34
N ILE A 9 2.78 -3.08 -6.20
CA ILE A 9 2.95 -4.11 -5.19
C ILE A 9 1.62 -4.83 -5.00
N GLU A 10 1.67 -6.16 -4.93
CA GLU A 10 0.58 -6.99 -4.45
C GLU A 10 0.81 -7.31 -2.96
N GLY A 11 -0.14 -6.93 -2.12
CA GLY A 11 -0.15 -7.29 -0.70
C GLY A 11 -0.61 -8.73 -0.45
N PRO A 12 -0.48 -9.23 0.79
CA PRO A 12 -1.01 -10.55 1.17
C PRO A 12 -2.52 -10.65 0.96
N PRO A 13 -3.07 -11.88 0.83
CA PRO A 13 -4.51 -12.10 0.68
C PRO A 13 -5.32 -11.42 1.78
N GLY A 14 -6.41 -10.76 1.39
CA GLY A 14 -7.33 -10.08 2.31
C GLY A 14 -6.88 -8.68 2.76
N LEU A 15 -5.67 -8.22 2.38
CA LEU A 15 -5.22 -6.88 2.69
C LEU A 15 -6.11 -5.82 2.02
N CYS A 16 -6.56 -4.83 2.79
CA CYS A 16 -7.17 -3.62 2.24
C CYS A 16 -6.12 -2.50 2.04
N SER A 17 -5.75 -2.20 0.78
CA SER A 17 -4.77 -1.15 0.48
C SER A 17 -5.21 0.27 0.87
N LEU A 18 -6.52 0.53 0.91
CA LEU A 18 -7.06 1.80 1.43
C LEU A 18 -6.73 1.98 2.90
N ARG A 19 -7.03 0.97 3.73
CA ARG A 19 -6.75 1.04 5.16
C ARG A 19 -5.24 1.02 5.45
N LEU A 20 -4.46 0.25 4.67
CA LEU A 20 -3.00 0.30 4.72
C LEU A 20 -2.49 1.73 4.51
N ALA A 21 -3.05 2.46 3.55
CA ALA A 21 -2.66 3.85 3.29
C ALA A 21 -3.06 4.80 4.43
N GLU A 22 -4.24 4.62 5.02
CA GLU A 22 -4.70 5.40 6.19
C GLU A 22 -3.77 5.23 7.39
N ASP A 23 -3.33 4.01 7.67
CA ASP A 23 -2.44 3.72 8.80
C ASP A 23 -1.01 4.23 8.53
N LEU A 24 -0.48 4.00 7.32
CA LEU A 24 0.83 4.50 6.92
C LEU A 24 0.94 6.02 6.94
N LEU A 25 -0.15 6.73 6.65
CA LEU A 25 -0.18 8.19 6.69
C LEU A 25 0.15 8.70 8.10
N ARG A 26 -0.30 8.01 9.15
CA ARG A 26 0.03 8.32 10.56
C ARG A 26 1.50 8.08 10.88
N GLU A 27 2.13 7.16 10.16
CA GLU A 27 3.54 6.83 10.22
C GLU A 27 4.37 7.68 9.23
N GLY A 28 3.80 8.72 8.63
CA GLY A 28 4.50 9.64 7.71
C GLY A 28 4.87 9.02 6.35
N VAL A 29 4.22 7.92 5.94
CA VAL A 29 4.41 7.28 4.64
C VAL A 29 3.12 7.41 3.81
N VAL A 30 3.26 7.83 2.56
CA VAL A 30 2.14 7.94 1.62
C VAL A 30 2.30 6.87 0.55
N ILE A 31 1.23 6.11 0.31
CA ILE A 31 1.12 5.14 -0.80
C ILE A 31 -0.14 5.47 -1.61
N GLU A 32 -0.20 5.00 -2.85
CA GLU A 32 -1.40 5.11 -3.69
C GLU A 32 -2.22 3.80 -3.59
N PRO A 33 -3.40 3.80 -2.96
CA PRO A 33 -4.27 2.61 -2.93
C PRO A 33 -4.66 2.18 -4.35
N GLY A 34 -4.74 0.88 -4.58
CA GLY A 34 -5.02 0.33 -5.90
C GLY A 34 -6.48 0.47 -6.33
N ALA A 35 -7.44 0.55 -5.41
CA ALA A 35 -8.86 0.43 -5.73
C ALA A 35 -9.36 1.34 -6.89
N PRO A 36 -8.96 2.63 -7.00
CA PRO A 36 -9.37 3.48 -8.11
C PRO A 36 -8.89 3.05 -9.51
N PHE A 37 -7.98 2.08 -9.60
CA PHE A 37 -7.40 1.58 -10.85
C PHE A 37 -8.04 0.27 -11.34
N PHE A 38 -9.04 -0.28 -10.65
CA PHE A 38 -9.73 -1.51 -11.01
C PHE A 38 -11.23 -1.26 -11.19
N ASP A 39 -11.80 -1.69 -12.31
CA ASP A 39 -13.23 -1.50 -12.61
C ASP A 39 -14.16 -2.34 -11.72
N GLN A 40 -13.70 -3.54 -11.31
CA GLN A 40 -14.48 -4.46 -10.49
C GLN A 40 -13.58 -5.15 -9.47
N LEU A 41 -13.97 -5.10 -8.21
CA LEU A 41 -13.32 -5.79 -7.10
C LEU A 41 -14.36 -6.63 -6.36
N SER A 42 -14.05 -7.90 -6.14
CA SER A 42 -14.90 -8.83 -5.37
C SER A 42 -14.64 -8.77 -3.86
N GLY A 43 -13.80 -7.84 -3.41
CA GLY A 43 -13.38 -7.69 -2.02
C GLY A 43 -12.35 -6.56 -1.86
N PRO A 44 -11.64 -6.50 -0.72
CA PRO A 44 -10.58 -5.52 -0.50
C PRO A 44 -9.51 -5.59 -1.59
N CYS A 45 -9.08 -4.44 -2.11
CA CYS A 45 -7.99 -4.38 -3.09
C CYS A 45 -6.64 -4.58 -2.39
N PRO A 46 -5.87 -5.65 -2.70
CA PRO A 46 -4.55 -5.87 -2.09
C PRO A 46 -3.44 -5.09 -2.80
N PHE A 47 -3.73 -4.46 -3.94
CA PHE A 47 -2.74 -3.77 -4.75
C PHE A 47 -2.57 -2.31 -4.32
N PHE A 48 -1.34 -1.81 -4.43
CA PHE A 48 -1.00 -0.41 -4.24
C PHE A 48 0.24 -0.02 -5.05
N ARG A 49 0.43 1.28 -5.25
CA ARG A 49 1.56 1.85 -5.97
C ARG A 49 2.50 2.62 -5.06
N LEU A 50 3.80 2.50 -5.33
CA LEU A 50 4.87 3.24 -4.66
C LEU A 50 5.57 4.14 -5.66
N GLY A 51 5.31 5.45 -5.58
CA GLY A 51 6.08 6.46 -6.28
C GLY A 51 7.41 6.73 -5.57
N TYR A 52 8.51 6.73 -6.31
CA TYR A 52 9.86 6.97 -5.73
C TYR A 52 10.58 8.18 -6.33
N SER A 53 10.06 8.77 -7.41
CA SER A 53 10.73 9.87 -8.11
C SER A 53 10.61 11.24 -7.43
N SER A 54 9.82 11.36 -6.36
CA SER A 54 9.54 12.61 -5.64
C SER A 54 10.21 12.70 -4.26
N ILE A 55 11.02 11.69 -3.89
CA ILE A 55 11.76 11.64 -2.62
C ILE A 55 13.24 11.32 -2.87
N THR A 56 14.10 11.65 -1.90
CA THR A 56 15.52 11.27 -1.97
C THR A 56 15.71 9.78 -1.69
N SER A 57 16.78 9.19 -2.24
CA SER A 57 17.09 7.76 -2.09
C SER A 57 17.20 7.29 -0.64
N GLU A 58 17.67 8.17 0.25
CA GLU A 58 17.90 7.87 1.66
C GLU A 58 16.59 7.61 2.41
N ARG A 59 15.47 8.19 1.95
CA ARG A 59 14.15 8.00 2.54
C ARG A 59 13.45 6.71 2.07
N ILE A 60 13.91 6.11 0.96
CA ILE A 60 13.26 4.92 0.38
C ILE A 60 13.35 3.73 1.34
N GLY A 61 14.55 3.47 1.89
CA GLY A 61 14.76 2.32 2.79
C GLY A 61 13.87 2.39 4.04
N GLU A 62 13.81 3.56 4.67
CA GLU A 62 12.96 3.79 5.84
C GLU A 62 11.46 3.66 5.50
N GLY A 63 11.02 4.25 4.38
CA GLY A 63 9.62 4.15 3.94
C GLY A 63 9.21 2.69 3.69
N VAL A 64 10.05 1.91 3.01
CA VAL A 64 9.80 0.48 2.76
C VAL A 64 9.74 -0.31 4.07
N ALA A 65 10.61 -0.02 5.03
CA ALA A 65 10.58 -0.69 6.34
C ALA A 65 9.28 -0.42 7.11
N ARG A 66 8.79 0.83 7.09
CA ARG A 66 7.50 1.21 7.69
C ARG A 66 6.33 0.51 7.00
N ILE A 67 6.34 0.42 5.67
CA ILE A 67 5.34 -0.35 4.90
C ILE A 67 5.34 -1.83 5.33
N ALA A 68 6.51 -2.45 5.40
CA ALA A 68 6.62 -3.86 5.79
C ALA A 68 6.10 -4.12 7.21
N ALA A 69 6.41 -3.22 8.16
CA ALA A 69 5.91 -3.30 9.52
C ALA A 69 4.37 -3.21 9.58
N GLU A 70 3.77 -2.28 8.84
CA GLU A 70 2.31 -2.12 8.81
C GLU A 70 1.61 -3.31 8.14
N VAL A 71 2.15 -3.82 7.02
CA VAL A 71 1.64 -5.04 6.40
C VAL A 71 1.67 -6.21 7.37
N LYS A 72 2.74 -6.34 8.18
CA LYS A 72 2.81 -7.37 9.21
C LYS A 72 1.75 -7.19 10.29
N ARG A 73 1.56 -5.97 10.82
CA ARG A 73 0.51 -5.66 11.81
C ARG A 73 -0.88 -6.03 11.28
N ARG A 74 -1.19 -5.69 10.03
CA ARG A 74 -2.50 -5.98 9.40
C ARG A 74 -2.75 -7.47 9.17
N ARG A 75 -1.71 -8.25 8.88
CA ARG A 75 -1.82 -9.72 8.81
C ARG A 75 -2.20 -10.34 10.15
N GLU A 76 -1.67 -9.79 11.25
CA GLU A 76 -1.92 -10.28 12.61
C GLU A 76 -3.27 -9.80 13.16
N ALA A 77 -3.72 -8.60 12.75
CA ALA A 77 -4.95 -7.99 13.25
C ALA A 77 -6.24 -8.56 12.64
N ALA A 78 -6.17 -9.43 11.64
CA ALA A 78 -7.28 -9.86 10.78
C ALA A 78 -8.09 -8.66 10.26
N ASP A 79 -7.84 -8.23 9.02
CA ASP A 79 -8.65 -7.18 8.41
C ASP A 79 -10.13 -7.60 8.49
N PRO A 80 -11.00 -6.86 9.22
CA PRO A 80 -12.42 -7.18 9.21
C PRO A 80 -12.90 -7.09 7.76
N PRO A 81 -13.84 -7.95 7.32
CA PRO A 81 -14.31 -7.97 5.95
C PRO A 81 -14.64 -6.54 5.52
N GLY A 82 -13.83 -6.02 4.58
CA GLY A 82 -13.98 -4.66 4.12
C GLY A 82 -15.33 -4.53 3.45
N GLU A 83 -16.18 -3.62 3.93
CA GLU A 83 -17.36 -3.21 3.18
C GLU A 83 -16.87 -2.66 1.84
N ALA A 84 -17.17 -3.42 0.78
CA ALA A 84 -17.07 -2.93 -0.58
C ALA A 84 -17.96 -1.68 -0.66
N ARG A 85 -17.34 -0.51 -0.82
CA ARG A 85 -18.03 0.66 -1.32
C ARG A 85 -18.09 0.60 -2.83
#